data_AF-A0A950BJD1-F1
#
_entry.id   AF-A0A950BJD1-F1
#
_cell.length_a   1.000
_cell.length_b   1.000
_cell.length_c   1.000
_cell.angle_alpha   90.00
_cell.angle_beta   90.00
_cell.angle_gamma   90.00
#
_symmetry.space_group_name_H-M   'P 1'
#
loop_
_entity.id
_entity.type
_entity.pdbx_description
1 polymer ?
#
loop_
_entity_poly.entity_id
_entity_poly.type
_entity_poly.pdbx_seq_one_letter_code
_entity_poly.pdbx_strand_id
1 'polypeptide(L)'
;DHGSIRSAGTLTNVSLARIMQLRQQYTGEASTLRTDLVFDGVWDFSVGQSANGYVQIKRHSGDITAAIGRGFASLGIGELHARAAFSGGNRLTLTARAQASRVGVLDIDAYTTLMPRNGMLTVADEAPIGGTIRANVPSLRTTGGLFGPSYLLEGHLALQLALAGTVAKPDVTGSLVGDGLSATMVDQGVELKDGVIHIALSHNLVDFQQVEFHGATSGTLRATGRVRLDNAEPDLTASIVADKLELFASPDRKLSLSGSASIANGGHLGGMQIDGKFTVDHALFDMPESPAPSLGDDVVIVRPDGSTTGGRPPIEETASTKPAPRFAPRANVAIDLGRDFRFRGQGADLGLAGTITVISEPDVPLRADGNVRVTEGSTYTAFGTKLNIENGFFTFNGPVGNPGINILAMRRNQQVEAGVQVTGTVQAPVARLVSEPNVPDNEKLSWLLFGHGTDQGNNLGQQSAMTTALALLGSAQGKRIAQSIGLDEFSIGRSQVGLTDPEVVMIAKAINQRLVIGYEQGLQSASNAVKATINLTRYWSLVVYGGTFNGADILYTRRFDRIRR
;
A
#
# COMPACT_ATOMS: atom_id res chain seq x y z
N ASP A 1 -46.76 -6.98 -46.92
CA ASP A 1 -48.09 -6.67 -46.35
C ASP A 1 -47.98 -6.06 -44.96
N HIS A 2 -48.37 -4.79 -44.86
CA HIS A 2 -48.63 -3.95 -43.68
C HIS A 2 -47.72 -4.02 -42.43
N GLY A 3 -46.44 -4.44 -42.55
CA GLY A 3 -45.44 -4.25 -41.49
C GLY A 3 -45.77 -4.95 -40.15
N SER A 4 -46.68 -5.94 -40.15
CA SER A 4 -47.07 -6.67 -38.96
C SER A 4 -46.25 -7.95 -38.80
N ILE A 5 -45.51 -8.06 -37.70
CA ILE A 5 -44.75 -9.24 -37.29
C ILE A 5 -45.56 -9.96 -36.22
N ARG A 6 -45.87 -11.23 -36.44
CA ARG A 6 -46.42 -12.12 -35.41
C ARG A 6 -45.48 -13.31 -35.23
N SER A 7 -45.12 -13.59 -33.99
CA SER A 7 -44.27 -14.73 -33.67
C SER A 7 -44.68 -15.31 -32.33
N ALA A 8 -44.79 -16.63 -32.29
CA ALA A 8 -44.96 -17.37 -31.06
C ALA A 8 -44.01 -18.57 -31.10
N GLY A 9 -43.43 -18.90 -29.96
CA GLY A 9 -42.48 -20.00 -29.88
C GLY A 9 -41.86 -20.15 -28.51
N THR A 10 -41.09 -21.22 -28.40
CA THR A 10 -40.28 -21.53 -27.23
C THR A 10 -38.87 -21.83 -27.69
N LEU A 11 -37.92 -21.56 -26.81
CA LEU A 11 -36.50 -21.79 -26.98
C LEU A 11 -36.03 -22.44 -25.68
N THR A 12 -35.33 -23.57 -25.78
CA THR A 12 -34.82 -24.28 -24.61
C THR A 12 -33.33 -24.51 -24.73
N ASN A 13 -32.65 -24.56 -23.60
CA ASN A 13 -31.23 -24.89 -23.51
C ASN A 13 -30.31 -23.98 -24.35
N VAL A 14 -30.59 -22.68 -24.41
CA VAL A 14 -29.75 -21.76 -25.18
C VAL A 14 -28.58 -21.24 -24.37
N SER A 15 -27.39 -21.60 -24.84
CA SER A 15 -26.12 -21.22 -24.24
C SER A 15 -25.75 -19.78 -24.60
N LEU A 16 -25.66 -18.92 -23.58
CA LEU A 16 -25.15 -17.56 -23.73
C LEU A 16 -23.70 -17.56 -24.23
N ALA A 17 -22.90 -18.52 -23.76
CA ALA A 17 -21.52 -18.70 -24.21
C ALA A 17 -21.44 -18.88 -25.73
N ARG A 18 -22.34 -19.69 -26.31
CA ARG A 18 -22.40 -19.91 -27.75
C ARG A 18 -22.84 -18.67 -28.52
N ILE A 19 -23.81 -17.93 -28.00
CA ILE A 19 -24.24 -16.64 -28.59
C ILE A 19 -23.08 -15.65 -28.61
N MET A 20 -22.33 -15.56 -27.50
CA MET A 20 -21.16 -14.68 -27.43
C MET A 20 -20.06 -15.08 -28.42
N GLN A 21 -19.78 -16.38 -28.57
CA GLN A 21 -18.85 -16.87 -29.60
C GLN A 21 -19.30 -16.51 -31.01
N LEU A 22 -20.60 -16.67 -31.32
CA LEU A 22 -21.16 -16.29 -32.62
C LEU A 22 -21.02 -14.79 -32.84
N ARG A 23 -21.36 -13.94 -31.85
CA ARG A 23 -21.14 -12.49 -31.92
C ARG A 23 -19.68 -12.18 -32.22
N GLN A 24 -18.74 -12.79 -31.52
CA GLN A 24 -17.31 -12.57 -31.76
C GLN A 24 -16.91 -12.98 -33.18
N GLN A 25 -17.45 -14.07 -33.71
CA GLN A 25 -17.18 -14.52 -35.09
C GLN A 25 -17.70 -13.51 -36.13
N TYR A 26 -18.85 -12.88 -35.90
CA TYR A 26 -19.44 -11.91 -36.84
C TYR A 26 -18.90 -10.48 -36.67
N THR A 27 -18.55 -10.08 -35.45
CA THR A 27 -18.15 -8.69 -35.14
C THR A 27 -16.65 -8.53 -34.94
N GLY A 28 -15.90 -9.62 -34.76
CA GLY A 28 -14.49 -9.61 -34.37
C GLY A 28 -14.24 -9.26 -32.90
N GLU A 29 -15.26 -8.82 -32.15
CA GLU A 29 -15.11 -8.40 -30.75
C GLU A 29 -15.25 -9.57 -29.77
N ALA A 30 -14.17 -9.88 -29.06
CA ALA A 30 -14.18 -10.84 -27.98
C ALA A 30 -14.98 -10.31 -26.77
N SER A 31 -15.85 -11.16 -26.19
CA SER A 31 -16.51 -10.84 -24.92
C SER A 31 -15.51 -10.91 -23.78
N THR A 32 -15.51 -9.90 -22.90
CA THR A 32 -14.76 -9.92 -21.64
C THR A 32 -15.43 -10.77 -20.56
N LEU A 33 -16.68 -11.18 -20.79
CA LEU A 33 -17.50 -11.94 -19.85
C LEU A 33 -17.41 -13.44 -20.17
N ARG A 34 -16.96 -14.24 -19.20
CA ARG A 34 -17.03 -15.70 -19.27
C ARG A 34 -18.32 -16.18 -18.64
N THR A 35 -18.95 -17.17 -19.25
CA THR A 35 -20.23 -17.68 -18.78
C THR A 35 -20.48 -19.06 -19.37
N ASP A 36 -21.15 -19.91 -18.61
CA ASP A 36 -21.78 -21.16 -19.06
C ASP A 36 -23.31 -21.07 -18.93
N LEU A 37 -23.85 -19.86 -18.77
CA LEU A 37 -25.26 -19.59 -18.55
C LEU A 37 -26.09 -20.15 -19.72
N VAL A 38 -27.11 -20.92 -19.35
CA VAL A 38 -28.11 -21.48 -20.24
C VAL A 38 -29.47 -20.90 -19.85
N PHE A 39 -30.23 -20.46 -20.83
CA PHE A 39 -31.57 -19.90 -20.62
C PHE A 39 -32.61 -20.56 -21.52
N ASP A 40 -33.83 -20.57 -21.00
CA ASP A 40 -35.05 -20.90 -21.71
C ASP A 40 -35.80 -19.60 -22.04
N GLY A 41 -36.45 -19.57 -23.20
CA GLY A 41 -37.23 -18.44 -23.67
C GLY A 41 -38.62 -18.88 -24.12
N VAL A 42 -39.62 -18.06 -23.84
CA VAL A 42 -40.98 -18.24 -24.36
C VAL A 42 -41.49 -16.89 -24.83
N TRP A 43 -42.04 -16.84 -26.03
CA TRP A 43 -42.62 -15.62 -26.57
C TRP A 43 -43.92 -15.91 -27.31
N ASP A 44 -44.82 -14.95 -27.26
CA ASP A 44 -46.01 -14.86 -28.09
C ASP A 44 -46.31 -13.38 -28.24
N PHE A 45 -45.99 -12.81 -29.40
CA PHE A 45 -46.18 -11.40 -29.66
C PHE A 45 -46.69 -11.13 -31.07
N SER A 46 -47.37 -9.99 -31.19
CA SER A 46 -47.75 -9.35 -32.44
C SER A 46 -47.36 -7.89 -32.39
N VAL A 47 -46.59 -7.41 -33.36
CA VAL A 47 -46.14 -6.02 -33.50
C VAL A 47 -46.54 -5.56 -34.89
N GLY A 48 -47.47 -4.62 -34.99
CA GLY A 48 -47.91 -3.98 -36.24
C GLY A 48 -48.19 -2.51 -35.99
N GLN A 49 -49.43 -2.06 -36.21
CA GLN A 49 -49.86 -0.73 -35.73
C GLN A 49 -49.98 -0.65 -34.22
N SER A 50 -50.20 -1.81 -33.58
CA SER A 50 -50.16 -2.00 -32.13
C SER A 50 -49.21 -3.14 -31.79
N ALA A 51 -48.62 -3.09 -30.60
CA ALA A 51 -47.85 -4.18 -30.02
C ALA A 51 -48.62 -4.85 -28.88
N ASN A 52 -48.79 -6.17 -28.96
CA ASN A 52 -49.40 -6.99 -27.91
C ASN A 52 -48.66 -8.31 -27.74
N GLY A 53 -48.64 -8.83 -26.52
CA GLY A 53 -48.06 -10.13 -26.19
C GLY A 53 -46.86 -10.02 -25.25
N TYR A 54 -45.93 -10.96 -25.28
CA TYR A 54 -44.78 -10.97 -24.40
C TYR A 54 -43.60 -11.77 -24.95
N VAL A 55 -42.42 -11.47 -24.40
CA VAL A 55 -41.19 -12.23 -24.51
C VAL A 55 -40.67 -12.46 -23.09
N GLN A 56 -40.36 -13.69 -22.75
CA GLN A 56 -39.84 -14.05 -21.43
C GLN A 56 -38.59 -14.90 -21.59
N ILE A 57 -37.60 -14.63 -20.74
CA ILE A 57 -36.36 -15.38 -20.62
C ILE A 57 -36.18 -15.77 -19.15
N LYS A 58 -35.80 -17.02 -18.91
CA LYS A 58 -35.49 -17.55 -17.57
C LYS A 58 -34.18 -18.34 -17.64
N ARG A 59 -33.34 -18.20 -16.62
CA ARG A 59 -32.19 -19.09 -16.45
C ARG A 59 -32.65 -20.53 -16.28
N HIS A 60 -32.06 -21.40 -17.09
CA HIS A 60 -32.16 -22.84 -16.97
C HIS A 60 -31.05 -23.38 -16.06
N SER A 61 -29.79 -23.03 -16.36
CA SER A 61 -28.60 -23.47 -15.61
C SER A 61 -27.39 -22.58 -15.90
N GLY A 62 -26.22 -22.92 -15.35
CA GLY A 62 -24.97 -22.18 -15.54
C GLY A 62 -24.92 -20.87 -14.76
N ASP A 63 -23.87 -20.10 -14.94
CA ASP A 63 -23.57 -18.91 -14.17
C ASP A 63 -22.81 -17.89 -15.03
N ILE A 64 -22.62 -16.70 -14.46
CA ILE A 64 -21.74 -15.68 -15.00
C ILE A 64 -20.46 -15.71 -14.18
N THR A 65 -19.32 -15.76 -14.86
CA THR A 65 -17.99 -15.85 -14.27
C THR A 65 -17.20 -14.61 -14.62
N ALA A 66 -16.83 -13.84 -13.59
CA ALA A 66 -15.98 -12.67 -13.74
C ALA A 66 -14.50 -13.06 -13.61
N ALA A 67 -13.62 -12.39 -14.35
CA ALA A 67 -12.18 -12.45 -14.14
C ALA A 67 -11.81 -11.57 -12.94
N ILE A 68 -11.05 -12.13 -11.99
CA ILE A 68 -10.72 -11.49 -10.72
C ILE A 68 -9.23 -11.67 -10.46
N GLY A 69 -8.45 -10.59 -10.59
CA GLY A 69 -6.99 -10.66 -10.45
C GLY A 69 -6.41 -11.71 -11.40
N ARG A 70 -5.87 -12.80 -10.86
CA ARG A 70 -5.32 -13.96 -11.61
C ARG A 70 -6.28 -15.16 -11.70
N GLY A 71 -7.49 -15.07 -11.16
CA GLY A 71 -8.47 -16.16 -11.09
C GLY A 71 -9.84 -15.81 -11.66
N PHE A 72 -10.82 -16.69 -11.42
CA PHE A 72 -12.20 -16.55 -11.87
C PHE A 72 -13.15 -16.87 -10.70
N ALA A 73 -14.26 -16.14 -10.60
CA ALA A 73 -15.34 -16.48 -9.67
C ALA A 73 -16.71 -16.30 -10.32
N SER A 74 -17.56 -17.29 -10.07
CA SER A 74 -18.95 -17.29 -10.50
C SER A 74 -19.82 -16.49 -9.52
N LEU A 75 -20.82 -15.77 -10.02
CA LEU A 75 -21.71 -14.92 -9.22
C LEU A 75 -22.65 -15.72 -8.30
N GLY A 76 -22.85 -17.01 -8.58
CA GLY A 76 -23.77 -17.88 -7.85
C GLY A 76 -25.22 -17.56 -8.18
N ILE A 77 -25.55 -17.31 -9.46
CA ILE A 77 -26.91 -16.97 -9.89
C ILE A 77 -27.84 -18.15 -9.61
N GLY A 78 -28.78 -17.96 -8.68
CA GLY A 78 -29.84 -18.93 -8.38
C GLY A 78 -31.08 -18.68 -9.22
N GLU A 79 -31.44 -17.40 -9.40
CA GLU A 79 -32.60 -16.97 -10.17
C GLU A 79 -32.18 -15.89 -11.17
N LEU A 80 -32.66 -16.00 -12.40
CA LEU A 80 -32.63 -14.93 -13.39
C LEU A 80 -33.89 -15.08 -14.22
N HIS A 81 -34.74 -14.07 -14.19
CA HIS A 81 -35.98 -14.01 -14.94
C HIS A 81 -36.13 -12.60 -15.51
N ALA A 82 -36.50 -12.49 -16.78
CA ALA A 82 -36.83 -11.23 -17.40
C ALA A 82 -38.03 -11.44 -18.33
N ARG A 83 -38.99 -10.53 -18.27
CA ARG A 83 -40.20 -10.54 -19.10
C ARG A 83 -40.45 -9.14 -19.64
N ALA A 84 -40.45 -9.03 -20.96
CA ALA A 84 -40.94 -7.88 -21.69
C ALA A 84 -42.38 -8.18 -22.14
N ALA A 85 -43.35 -7.35 -21.79
CA ALA A 85 -44.73 -7.50 -22.20
C ALA A 85 -45.23 -6.25 -22.93
N PHE A 86 -45.96 -6.48 -24.01
CA PHE A 86 -46.62 -5.45 -24.80
C PHE A 86 -48.11 -5.48 -24.46
N SER A 87 -48.65 -4.36 -23.99
CA SER A 87 -50.03 -4.24 -23.54
C SER A 87 -50.63 -2.87 -23.89
N GLY A 88 -51.95 -2.75 -23.83
CA GLY A 88 -52.62 -1.45 -24.02
C GLY A 88 -52.35 -0.79 -25.38
N GLY A 89 -52.13 -1.60 -26.42
CA GLY A 89 -51.91 -1.13 -27.78
C GLY A 89 -50.46 -0.78 -28.11
N ASN A 90 -49.68 -0.16 -27.22
CA ASN A 90 -48.28 0.23 -27.50
C ASN A 90 -47.40 0.37 -26.24
N ARG A 91 -47.83 -0.10 -25.06
CA ARG A 91 -47.02 -0.01 -23.84
C ARG A 91 -46.10 -1.23 -23.73
N LEU A 92 -44.81 -0.99 -23.55
CA LEU A 92 -43.80 -2.00 -23.26
C LEU A 92 -43.47 -1.95 -21.77
N THR A 93 -43.69 -3.05 -21.05
CA THR A 93 -43.30 -3.22 -19.64
C THR A 93 -42.21 -4.28 -19.53
N LEU A 94 -41.13 -3.98 -18.83
CA LEU A 94 -40.02 -4.87 -18.51
C LEU A 94 -40.05 -5.17 -17.01
N THR A 95 -40.25 -6.43 -16.65
CA THR A 95 -40.03 -6.93 -15.29
C THR A 95 -38.85 -7.87 -15.30
N ALA A 96 -37.84 -7.63 -14.47
CA ALA A 96 -36.70 -8.52 -14.33
C ALA A 96 -36.35 -8.74 -12.86
N ARG A 97 -35.99 -9.99 -12.52
CA ARG A 97 -35.52 -10.39 -11.21
C ARG A 97 -34.26 -11.22 -11.37
N ALA A 98 -33.23 -10.86 -10.63
CA ALA A 98 -31.99 -11.63 -10.53
C ALA A 98 -31.67 -11.87 -9.06
N GLN A 99 -31.34 -13.10 -8.71
CA GLN A 99 -30.84 -13.46 -7.38
C GLN A 99 -29.54 -14.24 -7.54
N ALA A 100 -28.49 -13.73 -6.92
CA ALA A 100 -27.17 -14.34 -6.90
C ALA A 100 -26.69 -14.44 -5.45
N SER A 101 -26.12 -15.59 -5.07
CA SER A 101 -25.63 -15.79 -3.71
C SER A 101 -24.50 -14.83 -3.33
N ARG A 102 -23.75 -14.31 -4.31
CA ARG A 102 -22.67 -13.35 -4.07
C ARG A 102 -23.08 -11.90 -4.04
N VAL A 103 -24.06 -11.49 -4.84
CA VAL A 103 -24.40 -10.07 -5.09
C VAL A 103 -25.80 -9.72 -4.58
N GLY A 104 -26.58 -10.69 -4.10
CA GLY A 104 -27.90 -10.47 -3.54
C GLY A 104 -29.01 -10.47 -4.60
N VAL A 105 -30.01 -9.61 -4.41
CA VAL A 105 -31.24 -9.56 -5.23
C VAL A 105 -31.30 -8.23 -5.98
N LEU A 106 -31.69 -8.29 -7.25
CA LEU A 106 -31.99 -7.15 -8.11
C LEU A 106 -33.39 -7.35 -8.69
N ASP A 107 -34.27 -6.39 -8.46
CA ASP A 107 -35.62 -6.30 -9.02
C ASP A 107 -35.73 -5.04 -9.88
N ILE A 108 -36.23 -5.20 -11.10
CA ILE A 108 -36.45 -4.12 -12.06
C ILE A 108 -37.90 -4.21 -12.53
N ASP A 109 -38.62 -3.11 -12.42
CA ASP A 109 -39.93 -2.91 -13.04
C ASP A 109 -39.84 -1.61 -13.81
N ALA A 110 -39.86 -1.66 -15.14
CA ALA A 110 -39.77 -0.49 -15.98
C ALA A 110 -40.83 -0.54 -17.08
N TYR A 111 -41.23 0.61 -17.59
CA TYR A 111 -42.12 0.69 -18.71
C TYR A 111 -41.76 1.86 -19.60
N THR A 112 -42.12 1.73 -20.87
CA THR A 112 -42.07 2.77 -21.87
C THR A 112 -43.21 2.59 -22.87
N THR A 113 -43.33 3.50 -23.83
CA THR A 113 -44.32 3.42 -24.90
C THR A 113 -43.63 3.35 -26.24
N LEU A 114 -44.08 2.42 -27.07
CA LEU A 114 -43.67 2.31 -28.45
C LEU A 114 -44.38 3.37 -29.29
N MET A 115 -43.62 4.02 -30.17
CA MET A 115 -44.12 5.05 -31.07
C MET A 115 -43.78 4.67 -32.52
N PRO A 116 -44.67 4.94 -33.49
CA PRO A 116 -44.39 4.65 -34.89
C PRO A 116 -43.34 5.61 -35.45
N ARG A 117 -42.22 5.06 -35.95
CA ARG A 117 -41.16 5.78 -36.67
C ARG A 117 -40.86 5.05 -37.98
N ASN A 118 -40.95 5.74 -39.11
CA ASN A 118 -40.78 5.15 -40.45
C ASN A 118 -41.65 3.90 -40.71
N GLY A 119 -42.87 3.86 -40.17
CA GLY A 119 -43.79 2.73 -40.33
C GLY A 119 -43.52 1.51 -39.44
N MET A 120 -42.57 1.59 -38.50
CA MET A 120 -42.30 0.54 -37.50
C MET A 120 -42.48 1.10 -36.09
N LEU A 121 -43.03 0.30 -35.19
CA LEU A 121 -43.05 0.62 -33.76
C LEU A 121 -41.64 0.52 -33.20
N THR A 122 -41.15 1.60 -32.61
CA THR A 122 -39.83 1.66 -31.95
C THR A 122 -39.95 2.39 -30.62
N VAL A 123 -38.94 2.23 -29.78
CA VAL A 123 -38.73 3.12 -28.64
C VAL A 123 -38.15 4.42 -29.21
N ALA A 124 -38.92 5.51 -29.16
CA ALA A 124 -38.46 6.84 -29.56
C ALA A 124 -37.71 7.53 -28.43
N ASP A 125 -36.87 8.51 -28.77
CA ASP A 125 -36.08 9.28 -27.81
C ASP A 125 -36.98 10.04 -26.82
N GLU A 126 -38.12 10.54 -27.31
CA GLU A 126 -39.13 11.26 -26.54
C GLU A 126 -40.14 10.35 -25.84
N ALA A 127 -40.05 9.02 -26.02
CA ALA A 127 -40.97 8.09 -25.39
C ALA A 127 -40.85 8.21 -23.86
N PRO A 128 -41.96 8.33 -23.11
CA PRO A 128 -41.91 8.31 -21.66
C PRO A 128 -41.25 7.03 -21.16
N ILE A 129 -40.41 7.15 -20.15
CA ILE A 129 -39.85 6.03 -19.38
C ILE A 129 -40.28 6.17 -17.93
N GLY A 130 -40.65 5.08 -17.30
CA GLY A 130 -41.00 5.06 -15.89
C GLY A 130 -40.71 3.71 -15.25
N GLY A 131 -40.49 3.66 -13.94
CA GLY A 131 -40.23 2.38 -13.29
C GLY A 131 -39.57 2.49 -11.92
N THR A 132 -39.25 1.33 -11.35
CA THR A 132 -38.46 1.19 -10.12
C THR A 132 -37.36 0.16 -10.31
N ILE A 133 -36.19 0.44 -9.76
CA ILE A 133 -35.07 -0.50 -9.63
C ILE A 133 -34.78 -0.64 -8.15
N ARG A 134 -34.78 -1.87 -7.63
CA ARG A 134 -34.39 -2.18 -6.26
C ARG A 134 -33.26 -3.18 -6.28
N ALA A 135 -32.18 -2.90 -5.56
CA ALA A 135 -31.12 -3.86 -5.34
C ALA A 135 -30.87 -4.00 -3.84
N ASN A 136 -30.66 -5.22 -3.37
CA ASN A 136 -30.35 -5.49 -1.99
C ASN A 136 -29.21 -6.50 -1.92
N VAL A 137 -28.08 -6.07 -1.37
CA VAL A 137 -26.90 -6.88 -1.11
C VAL A 137 -26.87 -7.16 0.40
N PRO A 138 -27.37 -8.33 0.83
CA PRO A 138 -27.50 -8.66 2.24
C PRO A 138 -26.15 -8.95 2.90
N SER A 139 -25.06 -9.10 2.15
CA SER A 139 -23.71 -9.11 2.71
C SER A 139 -22.70 -8.79 1.63
N LEU A 140 -21.86 -7.77 1.84
CA LEU A 140 -20.74 -7.49 0.94
C LEU A 140 -19.61 -8.53 1.07
N ARG A 141 -19.58 -9.34 2.13
CA ARG A 141 -18.60 -10.42 2.33
C ARG A 141 -18.56 -11.39 1.15
N THR A 142 -19.74 -11.68 0.59
CA THR A 142 -19.86 -12.60 -0.54
C THR A 142 -19.45 -11.97 -1.87
N THR A 143 -19.39 -10.63 -1.94
CA THR A 143 -18.91 -9.85 -3.09
C THR A 143 -17.40 -9.64 -3.11
N GLY A 144 -16.68 -9.81 -1.98
CA GLY A 144 -15.24 -9.51 -1.89
C GLY A 144 -14.40 -10.27 -2.94
N GLY A 145 -14.83 -11.48 -3.29
CA GLY A 145 -14.22 -12.24 -4.38
C GLY A 145 -14.34 -11.61 -5.77
N LEU A 146 -15.12 -10.54 -5.99
CA LEU A 146 -15.23 -9.83 -7.27
C LEU A 146 -14.17 -8.73 -7.45
N PHE A 147 -13.59 -8.24 -6.37
CA PHE A 147 -12.63 -7.13 -6.38
C PHE A 147 -11.17 -7.59 -6.25
N GLY A 148 -10.93 -8.89 -6.10
CA GLY A 148 -9.61 -9.48 -5.92
C GLY A 148 -9.39 -10.04 -4.52
N PRO A 149 -8.41 -10.94 -4.34
CA PRO A 149 -8.12 -11.52 -3.02
C PRO A 149 -7.59 -10.49 -2.01
N SER A 150 -7.16 -9.32 -2.47
CA SER A 150 -6.61 -8.24 -1.62
C SER A 150 -7.69 -7.44 -0.91
N TYR A 151 -8.97 -7.57 -1.29
CA TYR A 151 -10.05 -6.74 -0.75
C TYR A 151 -11.06 -7.60 0.01
N LEU A 152 -11.33 -7.23 1.25
CA LEU A 152 -12.42 -7.77 2.05
C LEU A 152 -13.43 -6.64 2.29
N LEU A 153 -14.66 -6.87 1.87
CA LEU A 153 -15.77 -5.93 2.06
C LEU A 153 -16.81 -6.59 2.97
N GLU A 154 -17.35 -5.87 3.94
CA GLU A 154 -18.44 -6.34 4.79
C GLU A 154 -19.56 -5.29 4.90
N GLY A 155 -20.70 -5.69 5.46
CA GLY A 155 -21.87 -4.84 5.63
C GLY A 155 -23.00 -5.11 4.64
N HIS A 156 -24.02 -4.25 4.70
CA HIS A 156 -25.27 -4.36 3.95
C HIS A 156 -25.43 -3.16 3.02
N LEU A 157 -26.01 -3.37 1.85
CA LEU A 157 -26.24 -2.29 0.88
C LEU A 157 -27.59 -2.44 0.21
N ALA A 158 -28.40 -1.39 0.24
CA ALA A 158 -29.72 -1.33 -0.36
C ALA A 158 -29.85 -0.11 -1.27
N LEU A 159 -30.26 -0.35 -2.51
CA LEU A 159 -30.51 0.66 -3.53
C LEU A 159 -31.98 0.65 -3.89
N GLN A 160 -32.59 1.83 -3.94
CA GLN A 160 -33.94 2.02 -4.45
C GLN A 160 -33.94 3.23 -5.40
N LEU A 161 -34.30 3.00 -6.65
CA LEU A 161 -34.40 4.03 -7.67
C LEU A 161 -35.80 4.02 -8.27
N ALA A 162 -36.30 5.20 -8.60
CA ALA A 162 -37.46 5.46 -9.42
C ALA A 162 -36.98 6.15 -10.70
N LEU A 163 -37.43 5.63 -11.84
CA LEU A 163 -37.19 6.17 -13.16
C LEU A 163 -38.44 6.94 -13.60
N ALA A 164 -38.24 8.09 -14.24
CA ALA A 164 -39.26 8.93 -14.85
C ALA A 164 -38.66 9.64 -16.08
N GLY A 165 -39.44 10.53 -16.71
CA GLY A 165 -38.97 11.35 -17.82
C GLY A 165 -39.11 10.65 -19.18
N THR A 166 -38.09 10.81 -20.03
CA THR A 166 -38.06 10.26 -21.40
C THR A 166 -36.85 9.38 -21.62
N VAL A 167 -36.85 8.55 -22.66
CA VAL A 167 -35.71 7.67 -22.98
C VAL A 167 -34.42 8.45 -23.22
N ALA A 168 -34.50 9.61 -23.89
CA ALA A 168 -33.33 10.47 -24.14
C ALA A 168 -32.92 11.32 -22.92
N LYS A 169 -33.85 11.61 -22.01
CA LYS A 169 -33.61 12.36 -20.77
C LYS A 169 -34.31 11.67 -19.62
N PRO A 170 -33.73 10.59 -19.08
CA PRO A 170 -34.29 9.91 -17.92
C PRO A 170 -34.14 10.81 -16.69
N ASP A 171 -35.18 10.86 -15.88
CA ASP A 171 -35.20 11.51 -14.58
C ASP A 171 -35.15 10.42 -13.50
N VAL A 172 -34.05 10.35 -12.77
CA VAL A 172 -33.79 9.32 -11.75
C VAL A 172 -33.84 9.97 -10.37
N THR A 173 -34.63 9.37 -9.49
CA THR A 173 -34.73 9.74 -8.07
C THR A 173 -34.64 8.48 -7.22
N GLY A 174 -34.11 8.55 -6.00
CA GLY A 174 -33.95 7.38 -5.16
C GLY A 174 -33.01 7.56 -3.98
N SER A 175 -32.56 6.45 -3.42
CA SER A 175 -31.61 6.42 -2.33
C SER A 175 -30.74 5.16 -2.37
N LEU A 176 -29.51 5.32 -1.90
CA LEU A 176 -28.58 4.24 -1.60
C LEU A 176 -28.24 4.32 -0.12
N VAL A 177 -28.52 3.25 0.62
CA VAL A 177 -28.24 3.14 2.05
C VAL A 177 -27.32 1.94 2.27
N GLY A 178 -26.33 2.11 3.13
CA GLY A 178 -25.49 1.01 3.61
C GLY A 178 -25.12 1.18 5.06
N ASP A 179 -25.09 0.07 5.77
CA ASP A 179 -24.86 -0.02 7.20
C ASP A 179 -23.88 -1.15 7.54
N GLY A 180 -23.12 -0.97 8.62
CA GLY A 180 -22.09 -1.92 9.05
C GLY A 180 -21.01 -2.14 8.00
N LEU A 181 -20.73 -1.14 7.15
CA LEU A 181 -19.81 -1.27 6.04
C LEU A 181 -18.37 -1.37 6.56
N SER A 182 -17.61 -2.32 6.04
CA SER A 182 -16.18 -2.44 6.31
C SER A 182 -15.44 -2.66 5.00
N ALA A 183 -14.26 -2.05 4.89
CA ALA A 183 -13.38 -2.21 3.75
C ALA A 183 -11.95 -2.42 4.23
N THR A 184 -11.40 -3.60 3.94
CA THR A 184 -10.02 -3.98 4.27
C THR A 184 -9.24 -4.24 2.99
N MET A 185 -8.10 -3.56 2.84
CA MET A 185 -7.12 -3.81 1.79
C MET A 185 -5.94 -4.57 2.42
N VAL A 186 -5.97 -5.90 2.30
CA VAL A 186 -5.13 -6.84 3.07
C VAL A 186 -3.65 -6.66 2.78
N ASP A 187 -3.29 -6.47 1.51
CA ASP A 187 -1.89 -6.28 1.08
C ASP A 187 -1.31 -4.95 1.56
N GLN A 188 -2.14 -3.91 1.64
CA GLN A 188 -1.73 -2.59 2.15
C GLN A 188 -1.98 -2.44 3.65
N GLY A 189 -2.64 -3.39 4.31
CA GLY A 189 -3.02 -3.30 5.72
C GLY A 189 -3.94 -2.13 6.06
N VAL A 190 -4.67 -1.58 5.07
CA VAL A 190 -5.64 -0.50 5.28
C VAL A 190 -6.95 -1.12 5.76
N GLU A 191 -7.56 -0.52 6.77
CA GLU A 191 -8.85 -0.98 7.28
C GLU A 191 -9.76 0.19 7.66
N LEU A 192 -10.99 0.17 7.14
CA LEU A 192 -12.07 1.10 7.49
C LEU A 192 -13.26 0.29 7.99
N LYS A 193 -13.83 0.67 9.13
CA LYS A 193 -14.90 -0.05 9.84
C LYS A 193 -16.11 0.83 10.10
N ASP A 194 -17.18 0.19 10.57
CA ASP A 194 -18.39 0.83 11.10
C ASP A 194 -18.93 1.92 10.18
N GLY A 195 -18.90 1.61 8.88
CA GLY A 195 -19.23 2.53 7.82
C GLY A 195 -20.73 2.66 7.64
N VAL A 196 -21.18 3.91 7.49
CA VAL A 196 -22.58 4.25 7.18
C VAL A 196 -22.58 5.17 5.96
N ILE A 197 -23.38 4.79 4.96
CA ILE A 197 -23.55 5.55 3.72
C ILE A 197 -25.02 5.82 3.49
N HIS A 198 -25.43 7.08 3.49
CA HIS A 198 -26.73 7.55 3.06
C HIS A 198 -26.53 8.52 1.89
N ILE A 199 -26.96 8.09 0.71
CA ILE A 199 -26.90 8.87 -0.52
C ILE A 199 -28.33 9.04 -1.02
N ALA A 200 -28.74 10.28 -1.23
CA ALA A 200 -30.01 10.61 -1.86
C ALA A 200 -29.77 10.95 -3.32
N LEU A 201 -30.71 10.60 -4.18
CA LEU A 201 -30.73 11.00 -5.58
C LEU A 201 -32.05 11.71 -5.83
N SER A 202 -32.03 12.98 -6.20
CA SER A 202 -33.23 13.75 -6.52
C SER A 202 -33.04 14.42 -7.87
N HIS A 203 -33.86 14.06 -8.84
CA HIS A 203 -33.79 14.59 -10.19
C HIS A 203 -32.38 14.61 -10.79
N ASN A 204 -31.75 13.43 -10.84
CA ASN A 204 -30.38 13.20 -11.31
C ASN A 204 -29.27 13.94 -10.54
N LEU A 205 -29.60 14.60 -9.42
CA LEU A 205 -28.64 15.14 -8.47
C LEU A 205 -28.40 14.12 -7.36
N VAL A 206 -27.22 13.51 -7.36
CA VAL A 206 -26.72 12.66 -6.28
C VAL A 206 -26.21 13.57 -5.17
N ASP A 207 -26.69 13.38 -3.95
CA ASP A 207 -26.29 14.09 -2.73
C ASP A 207 -25.78 13.08 -1.70
N PHE A 208 -24.50 13.18 -1.38
CA PHE A 208 -23.84 12.33 -0.37
C PHE A 208 -24.12 12.95 1.00
N GLN A 209 -25.26 12.60 1.58
CA GLN A 209 -25.77 13.20 2.81
C GLN A 209 -24.97 12.77 4.04
N GLN A 210 -24.59 11.49 4.09
CA GLN A 210 -23.77 10.94 5.15
C GLN A 210 -22.88 9.85 4.56
N VAL A 211 -21.57 10.04 4.62
CA VAL A 211 -20.60 8.99 4.38
C VAL A 211 -19.62 9.07 5.53
N GLU A 212 -19.67 8.12 6.43
CA GLU A 212 -18.82 8.08 7.62
C GLU A 212 -18.24 6.70 7.78
N PHE A 213 -16.93 6.62 8.03
CA PHE A 213 -16.19 5.41 8.36
C PHE A 213 -15.29 5.68 9.56
N HIS A 214 -15.00 4.63 10.32
CA HIS A 214 -14.02 4.66 11.39
C HIS A 214 -12.72 4.01 10.94
N GLY A 215 -11.59 4.46 11.49
CA GLY A 215 -10.30 3.82 11.27
C GLY A 215 -10.23 2.42 11.89
N ALA A 216 -9.09 1.76 11.71
CA ALA A 216 -8.89 0.38 12.18
C ALA A 216 -9.11 0.20 13.69
N THR A 217 -8.70 1.20 14.48
CA THR A 217 -8.86 1.25 15.94
C THR A 217 -9.52 2.54 16.43
N SER A 218 -9.22 3.68 15.83
CA SER A 218 -9.86 4.96 16.15
C SER A 218 -9.84 5.96 14.99
N GLY A 219 -10.45 7.13 15.20
CA GLY A 219 -10.56 8.20 14.21
C GLY A 219 -11.72 8.02 13.24
N THR A 220 -12.04 9.10 12.52
CA THR A 220 -13.18 9.15 11.61
C THR A 220 -12.79 9.68 10.24
N LEU A 221 -13.45 9.15 9.22
CA LEU A 221 -13.41 9.61 7.84
C LEU A 221 -14.83 10.00 7.45
N ARG A 222 -15.04 11.27 7.13
CA ARG A 222 -16.32 11.79 6.65
C ARG A 222 -16.18 12.27 5.22
N ALA A 223 -17.17 11.96 4.39
CA ALA A 223 -17.27 12.50 3.04
C ALA A 223 -18.67 13.08 2.80
N THR A 224 -18.70 14.19 2.07
CA THR A 224 -19.93 14.84 1.60
C THR A 224 -19.71 15.32 0.17
N GLY A 225 -20.77 15.51 -0.59
CA GLY A 225 -20.62 15.97 -1.96
C GLY A 225 -21.90 15.90 -2.75
N ARG A 226 -21.83 16.42 -3.99
CA ARG A 226 -22.91 16.43 -4.96
C ARG A 226 -22.37 16.09 -6.34
N VAL A 227 -23.16 15.32 -7.09
CA VAL A 227 -22.86 14.95 -8.47
C VAL A 227 -24.12 15.06 -9.31
N ARG A 228 -24.08 15.85 -10.39
CA ARG A 228 -25.18 15.92 -11.36
C ARG A 228 -24.92 14.98 -12.55
N LEU A 229 -25.84 14.06 -12.81
CA LEU A 229 -25.71 13.00 -13.81
C LEU A 229 -26.25 13.37 -15.21
N ASP A 230 -26.76 14.58 -15.39
CA ASP A 230 -27.43 15.03 -16.63
C ASP A 230 -26.48 15.27 -17.81
N ASN A 231 -25.18 15.41 -17.53
CA ASN A 231 -24.17 15.84 -18.49
C ASN A 231 -23.14 14.73 -18.72
N ALA A 232 -22.56 14.68 -19.92
CA ALA A 232 -21.47 13.76 -20.25
C ALA A 232 -20.22 13.95 -19.38
N GLU A 233 -20.03 15.16 -18.88
CA GLU A 233 -19.07 15.53 -17.84
C GLU A 233 -19.85 15.94 -16.60
N PRO A 234 -20.05 15.04 -15.62
CA PRO A 234 -20.83 15.35 -14.45
C PRO A 234 -20.18 16.45 -13.62
N ASP A 235 -20.97 17.41 -13.17
CA ASP A 235 -20.51 18.41 -12.20
C ASP A 235 -20.40 17.74 -10.84
N LEU A 236 -19.16 17.49 -10.42
CA LEU A 236 -18.79 16.81 -9.18
C LEU A 236 -18.16 17.84 -8.25
N THR A 237 -18.69 17.94 -7.04
CA THR A 237 -18.05 18.62 -5.92
C THR A 237 -18.18 17.74 -4.70
N ALA A 238 -17.06 17.29 -4.12
CA ALA A 238 -17.05 16.54 -2.87
C ALA A 238 -15.95 17.03 -1.94
N SER A 239 -16.14 16.80 -0.64
CA SER A 239 -15.19 17.09 0.41
C SER A 239 -15.04 15.87 1.29
N ILE A 240 -13.80 15.55 1.63
CA ILE A 240 -13.42 14.50 2.55
C ILE A 240 -12.74 15.16 3.75
N VAL A 241 -13.08 14.73 4.95
CA VAL A 241 -12.45 15.16 6.20
C VAL A 241 -12.05 13.92 6.98
N ALA A 242 -10.78 13.85 7.35
CA ALA A 242 -10.26 12.84 8.25
C ALA A 242 -9.92 13.49 9.59
N ASP A 243 -10.36 12.89 10.68
CA ASP A 243 -10.01 13.31 12.05
C ASP A 243 -9.36 12.12 12.76
N LYS A 244 -8.04 12.21 12.95
CA LYS A 244 -7.17 11.18 13.54
C LYS A 244 -7.40 9.79 12.97
N LEU A 245 -7.70 9.71 11.67
CA LEU A 245 -8.04 8.48 10.99
C LEU A 245 -6.86 7.52 11.02
N GLU A 246 -6.99 6.42 11.76
CA GLU A 246 -6.00 5.35 11.78
C GLU A 246 -6.17 4.44 10.56
N LEU A 247 -5.34 4.68 9.54
CA LEU A 247 -5.34 3.89 8.30
C LEU A 247 -4.66 2.54 8.46
N PHE A 248 -3.53 2.53 9.18
CA PHE A 248 -2.78 1.30 9.50
C PHE A 248 -2.75 1.11 11.02
N ALA A 249 -3.09 -0.09 11.48
CA ALA A 249 -3.04 -0.44 12.90
C ALA A 249 -2.42 -1.83 13.15
N SER A 250 -1.31 -2.12 12.48
CA SER A 250 -0.52 -3.33 12.75
C SER A 250 0.68 -3.03 13.66
N PRO A 251 1.26 -4.04 14.34
CA PRO A 251 2.43 -3.82 15.21
C PRO A 251 3.65 -3.27 14.47
N ASP A 252 3.81 -3.63 13.20
CA ASP A 252 4.88 -3.23 12.29
C ASP A 252 4.56 -1.96 11.48
N ARG A 253 3.29 -1.52 11.45
CA ARG A 253 2.89 -0.32 10.71
C ARG A 253 1.68 0.35 11.35
N LYS A 254 1.89 1.58 11.84
CA LYS A 254 0.84 2.46 12.37
C LYS A 254 0.88 3.79 11.64
N LEU A 255 -0.29 4.30 11.29
CA LEU A 255 -0.44 5.64 10.71
C LEU A 255 -1.81 6.19 11.08
N SER A 256 -1.82 7.32 11.78
CA SER A 256 -2.99 8.18 11.96
C SER A 256 -2.77 9.53 11.30
N LEU A 257 -3.82 10.03 10.66
CA LEU A 257 -3.77 11.32 9.97
C LEU A 257 -5.06 12.11 10.12
N SER A 258 -4.90 13.43 10.08
CA SER A 258 -5.99 14.41 10.12
C SER A 258 -5.86 15.35 8.94
N GLY A 259 -6.98 15.80 8.38
CA GLY A 259 -6.94 16.73 7.27
C GLY A 259 -8.21 16.72 6.43
N SER A 260 -8.12 17.33 5.26
CA SER A 260 -9.24 17.38 4.33
C SER A 260 -8.78 17.38 2.89
N ALA A 261 -9.66 16.92 2.00
CA ALA A 261 -9.47 16.99 0.57
C ALA A 261 -10.75 17.40 -0.14
N SER A 262 -10.63 18.23 -1.17
CA SER A 262 -11.71 18.56 -2.10
C SER A 262 -11.54 17.75 -3.38
N ILE A 263 -12.65 17.26 -3.91
CA ILE A 263 -12.73 16.56 -5.18
C ILE A 263 -13.65 17.36 -6.10
N ALA A 264 -13.17 17.66 -7.29
CA ALA A 264 -13.93 18.36 -8.32
C ALA A 264 -13.76 17.69 -9.69
N ASN A 265 -14.64 18.02 -10.63
CA ASN A 265 -14.39 17.68 -12.03
C ASN A 265 -13.22 18.52 -12.57
N GLY A 266 -12.25 17.88 -13.26
CA GLY A 266 -11.09 18.54 -13.86
C GLY A 266 -11.41 19.44 -15.06
N GLY A 267 -12.68 19.54 -15.45
CA GLY A 267 -13.16 20.39 -16.54
C GLY A 267 -12.46 20.06 -17.86
N HIS A 268 -11.88 21.06 -18.51
CA HIS A 268 -11.14 20.92 -19.77
C HIS A 268 -9.95 19.93 -19.73
N LEU A 269 -9.38 19.65 -18.55
CA LEU A 269 -8.30 18.68 -18.39
C LEU A 269 -8.79 17.22 -18.33
N GLY A 270 -10.11 17.04 -18.19
CA GLY A 270 -10.77 15.75 -17.96
C GLY A 270 -10.40 15.11 -16.60
N GLY A 271 -11.21 14.16 -16.17
CA GLY A 271 -10.94 13.38 -14.96
C GLY A 271 -11.41 14.03 -13.65
N MET A 272 -11.03 13.41 -12.54
CA MET A 272 -11.33 13.90 -11.20
C MET A 272 -10.12 14.61 -10.64
N GLN A 273 -10.26 15.88 -10.24
CA GLN A 273 -9.21 16.63 -9.55
C GLN A 273 -9.38 16.46 -8.04
N ILE A 274 -8.30 16.08 -7.35
CA ILE A 274 -8.25 15.86 -5.91
C ILE A 274 -7.19 16.78 -5.32
N ASP A 275 -7.59 17.76 -4.53
CA ASP A 275 -6.68 18.66 -3.81
C ASP A 275 -6.81 18.41 -2.31
N GLY A 276 -5.71 18.06 -1.65
CA GLY A 276 -5.74 17.62 -0.25
C GLY A 276 -4.65 18.25 0.61
N LYS A 277 -4.94 18.40 1.89
CA LYS A 277 -3.99 18.76 2.94
C LYS A 277 -4.20 17.86 4.14
N PHE A 278 -3.18 17.09 4.47
CA PHE A 278 -3.19 16.16 5.59
C PHE A 278 -1.97 16.37 6.48
N THR A 279 -2.14 16.11 7.77
CA THR A 279 -1.09 16.10 8.78
C THR A 279 -1.08 14.73 9.42
N VAL A 280 0.10 14.14 9.54
CA VAL A 280 0.30 12.89 10.26
C VAL A 280 0.29 13.20 11.76
N ASP A 281 -0.66 12.60 12.47
CA ASP A 281 -0.76 12.73 13.93
C ASP A 281 0.23 11.79 14.63
N HIS A 282 0.33 10.56 14.13
CA HIS A 282 1.27 9.54 14.61
C HIS A 282 1.60 8.57 13.46
N ALA A 283 2.87 8.21 13.33
CA ALA A 283 3.30 7.14 12.42
C ALA A 283 4.45 6.32 13.01
N LEU A 284 4.34 5.00 12.86
CA LEU A 284 5.40 4.05 13.13
C LEU A 284 5.49 3.07 11.96
N PHE A 285 6.62 3.06 11.28
CA PHE A 285 6.94 2.04 10.29
C PHE A 285 8.12 1.24 10.82
N ASP A 286 7.90 -0.02 11.20
CA ASP A 286 8.90 -0.92 11.76
C ASP A 286 9.12 -2.09 10.80
N MET A 287 10.16 -1.95 9.97
CA MET A 287 10.48 -2.91 8.93
C MET A 287 11.45 -3.97 9.47
N PRO A 288 11.19 -5.27 9.22
CA PRO A 288 12.08 -6.34 9.70
C PRO A 288 13.50 -6.18 9.16
N GLU A 289 14.48 -6.59 9.96
CA GLU A 289 15.92 -6.47 9.63
C GLU A 289 16.33 -7.26 8.38
N SER A 290 15.57 -8.28 8.00
CA SER A 290 15.78 -9.03 6.77
C SER A 290 14.44 -9.20 6.05
N PRO A 291 14.40 -8.97 4.72
CA PRO A 291 13.22 -9.29 3.94
C PRO A 291 12.91 -10.80 4.06
N ALA A 292 11.64 -11.16 3.89
CA ALA A 292 11.27 -12.57 3.82
C ALA A 292 12.06 -13.27 2.70
N PRO A 293 12.49 -14.53 2.88
CA PRO A 293 13.18 -15.28 1.84
C PRO A 293 12.32 -15.30 0.57
N SER A 294 12.83 -14.76 -0.53
CA SER A 294 12.21 -14.89 -1.84
C SER A 294 12.80 -16.08 -2.58
N LEU A 295 12.02 -16.67 -3.48
CA LEU A 295 12.54 -17.62 -4.46
C LEU A 295 13.58 -16.93 -5.34
N GLY A 296 14.61 -17.67 -5.77
CA GLY A 296 15.56 -17.16 -6.75
C GLY A 296 14.87 -16.83 -8.07
N ASP A 297 15.46 -15.91 -8.84
CA ASP A 297 15.01 -15.54 -10.19
C ASP A 297 15.03 -16.72 -11.19
N ASP A 298 15.61 -17.85 -10.81
CA ASP A 298 15.68 -19.12 -11.54
C ASP A 298 14.57 -20.11 -11.14
N VAL A 299 13.87 -19.88 -10.04
CA VAL A 299 12.87 -20.83 -9.52
C VAL A 299 11.49 -20.46 -10.02
N VAL A 300 10.99 -21.20 -11.01
CA VAL A 300 9.59 -21.08 -11.49
C VAL A 300 8.78 -22.26 -10.95
N ILE A 301 7.84 -21.98 -10.05
CA ILE A 301 6.86 -22.95 -9.54
C ILE A 301 5.66 -22.96 -10.47
N VAL A 302 5.46 -24.05 -11.22
CA VAL A 302 4.24 -24.27 -12.01
C VAL A 302 3.21 -24.98 -11.14
N ARG A 303 2.09 -24.31 -10.84
CA ARG A 303 0.98 -24.90 -10.09
C ARG A 303 0.05 -25.70 -11.02
N PRO A 304 -0.73 -26.66 -10.49
CA PRO A 304 -1.66 -27.49 -11.27
C PRO A 304 -2.74 -26.70 -12.05
N ASP A 305 -3.01 -25.45 -11.64
CA ASP A 305 -3.91 -24.52 -12.32
C ASP A 305 -3.26 -23.77 -13.50
N GLY A 306 -2.00 -24.08 -13.82
CA GLY A 306 -1.20 -23.42 -14.85
C GLY A 306 -0.59 -22.09 -14.44
N SER A 307 -0.76 -21.64 -13.18
CA SER A 307 -0.11 -20.43 -12.68
C SER A 307 1.36 -20.67 -12.36
N THR A 308 2.23 -19.75 -12.77
CA THR A 308 3.65 -19.77 -12.43
C THR A 308 3.95 -18.81 -11.28
N THR A 309 4.81 -19.20 -10.34
CA THR A 309 5.27 -18.34 -9.23
C THR A 309 6.79 -18.42 -9.12
N GLY A 310 7.46 -17.27 -9.18
CA GLY A 310 8.92 -17.19 -9.25
C GLY A 310 9.45 -17.22 -10.70
N GLY A 311 10.76 -17.07 -10.86
CA GLY A 311 11.41 -16.67 -12.12
C GLY A 311 11.70 -15.17 -12.14
N ARG A 312 12.65 -14.72 -12.97
CA ARG A 312 12.86 -13.29 -13.26
C ARG A 312 11.49 -12.73 -13.64
N PRO A 313 10.93 -11.79 -12.86
CA PRO A 313 9.67 -11.19 -13.24
C PRO A 313 9.83 -10.72 -14.68
N PRO A 314 8.82 -10.94 -15.56
CA PRO A 314 8.81 -10.23 -16.82
C PRO A 314 9.15 -8.79 -16.48
N ILE A 315 10.18 -8.25 -17.12
CA ILE A 315 10.35 -6.80 -17.09
C ILE A 315 9.00 -6.33 -17.63
N GLU A 316 8.15 -5.79 -16.75
CA GLU A 316 6.97 -5.07 -17.16
C GLU A 316 7.54 -3.82 -17.83
N GLU A 317 7.98 -4.03 -19.08
CA GLU A 317 8.36 -3.01 -20.01
C GLU A 317 7.14 -2.14 -20.14
N THR A 318 7.24 -0.99 -19.49
CA THR A 318 6.45 0.21 -19.73
C THR A 318 4.97 0.10 -19.40
N ALA A 319 4.50 1.15 -18.71
CA ALA A 319 3.13 1.62 -18.65
C ALA A 319 2.21 0.87 -19.60
N SER A 320 1.24 0.13 -19.04
CA SER A 320 0.14 -0.43 -19.80
C SER A 320 -0.28 0.57 -20.87
N THR A 321 -0.05 0.26 -22.15
CA THR A 321 -0.45 1.06 -23.33
C THR A 321 -1.97 1.19 -23.47
N LYS A 322 -2.71 0.81 -22.44
CA LYS A 322 -4.11 1.11 -22.27
C LYS A 322 -4.21 2.58 -21.87
N PRO A 323 -4.79 3.44 -22.72
CA PRO A 323 -4.96 4.86 -22.38
C PRO A 323 -5.68 4.98 -21.04
N ALA A 324 -5.25 5.95 -20.23
CA ALA A 324 -5.88 6.23 -18.96
C ALA A 324 -7.41 6.32 -19.10
N PRO A 325 -8.19 5.75 -18.17
CA PRO A 325 -9.64 5.88 -18.17
C PRO A 325 -10.04 7.36 -18.26
N ARG A 326 -11.16 7.66 -18.94
CA ARG A 326 -11.68 9.03 -19.08
C ARG A 326 -11.81 9.79 -17.74
N PHE A 327 -12.05 9.05 -16.66
CA PHE A 327 -12.21 9.59 -15.30
C PHE A 327 -10.99 9.32 -14.40
N ALA A 328 -9.80 9.15 -14.99
CA ALA A 328 -8.59 8.94 -14.20
C ALA A 328 -8.36 10.13 -13.22
N PRO A 329 -8.05 9.84 -11.94
CA PRO A 329 -7.86 10.89 -10.95
C PRO A 329 -6.52 11.60 -11.17
N ARG A 330 -6.54 12.91 -10.94
CA ARG A 330 -5.38 13.77 -10.76
C ARG A 330 -5.37 14.19 -9.30
N ALA A 331 -4.26 14.02 -8.61
CA ALA A 331 -4.17 14.33 -7.18
C ALA A 331 -2.99 15.26 -6.89
N ASN A 332 -3.24 16.26 -6.06
CA ASN A 332 -2.26 17.16 -5.48
C ASN A 332 -2.48 17.20 -3.97
N VAL A 333 -1.67 16.43 -3.24
CA VAL A 333 -1.89 16.20 -1.81
C VAL A 333 -0.68 16.65 -1.02
N ALA A 334 -0.82 17.72 -0.24
CA ALA A 334 0.18 18.15 0.72
C ALA A 334 0.06 17.32 2.02
N ILE A 335 1.17 16.76 2.46
CA ILE A 335 1.29 15.92 3.65
C ILE A 335 2.35 16.54 4.56
N ASP A 336 1.94 16.97 5.74
CA ASP A 336 2.84 17.32 6.84
C ASP A 336 3.08 16.06 7.68
N LEU A 337 4.33 15.65 7.85
CA LEU A 337 4.71 14.48 8.64
C LEU A 337 4.54 14.69 10.15
N GLY A 338 4.24 15.92 10.59
CA GLY A 338 3.99 16.22 11.99
C GLY A 338 5.24 16.08 12.85
N ARG A 339 5.05 15.67 14.10
CA ARG A 339 6.13 15.57 15.11
C ARG A 339 6.40 14.14 15.59
N ASP A 340 5.50 13.21 15.33
CA ASP A 340 5.56 11.84 15.83
C ASP A 340 5.53 10.84 14.67
N PHE A 341 6.47 11.03 13.73
CA PHE A 341 6.72 10.11 12.64
C PHE A 341 8.01 9.37 12.91
N ARG A 342 7.94 8.04 13.09
CA ARG A 342 9.10 7.20 13.35
C ARG A 342 9.23 6.09 12.32
N PHE A 343 10.43 5.93 11.79
CA PHE A 343 10.82 4.85 10.90
C PHE A 343 11.90 4.00 11.55
N ARG A 344 11.72 2.70 11.54
CA ARG A 344 12.68 1.70 12.01
C ARG A 344 12.87 0.65 10.94
N GLY A 345 14.12 0.26 10.71
CA GLY A 345 14.43 -0.82 9.78
C GLY A 345 15.83 -0.72 9.22
N GLN A 346 16.41 -1.87 8.85
CA GLN A 346 17.76 -1.94 8.25
C GLN A 346 18.82 -1.18 9.07
N GLY A 347 18.73 -1.25 10.40
CA GLY A 347 19.62 -0.55 11.34
C GLY A 347 19.28 0.92 11.60
N ALA A 348 18.34 1.52 10.87
CA ALA A 348 17.90 2.89 11.10
C ALA A 348 16.80 2.96 12.16
N ASP A 349 16.86 3.98 13.03
CA ASP A 349 15.79 4.40 13.94
C ASP A 349 15.69 5.93 13.83
N LEU A 350 14.79 6.39 12.96
CA LEU A 350 14.68 7.77 12.52
C LEU A 350 13.36 8.36 13.01
N GLY A 351 13.42 9.52 13.66
CA GLY A 351 12.29 10.44 13.69
C GLY A 351 12.33 11.33 12.46
N LEU A 352 11.19 11.58 11.82
CA LEU A 352 11.09 12.35 10.58
C LEU A 352 10.10 13.51 10.78
N ALA A 353 10.40 14.66 10.19
CA ALA A 353 9.52 15.83 10.20
C ALA A 353 9.69 16.64 8.92
N GLY A 354 8.63 17.30 8.45
CA GLY A 354 8.67 18.10 7.24
C GLY A 354 7.41 17.95 6.41
N THR A 355 7.42 18.52 5.21
CA THR A 355 6.25 18.57 4.34
C THR A 355 6.61 18.04 2.96
N ILE A 356 5.75 17.18 2.43
CA ILE A 356 5.83 16.66 1.07
C ILE A 356 4.52 16.95 0.34
N THR A 357 4.59 17.27 -0.94
CA THR A 357 3.42 17.36 -1.81
C THR A 357 3.50 16.23 -2.81
N VAL A 358 2.52 15.33 -2.77
CA VAL A 358 2.41 14.19 -3.66
C VAL A 358 1.54 14.56 -4.85
N ILE A 359 2.08 14.38 -6.06
CA ILE A 359 1.43 14.73 -7.31
C ILE A 359 1.25 13.46 -8.14
N SER A 360 0.00 13.15 -8.47
CA SER A 360 -0.39 12.03 -9.32
C SER A 360 -1.14 12.54 -10.54
N GLU A 361 -0.66 12.17 -11.71
CA GLU A 361 -1.31 12.48 -12.98
C GLU A 361 -1.48 11.18 -13.80
N PRO A 362 -2.53 11.07 -14.63
CA PRO A 362 -2.70 9.95 -15.54
C PRO A 362 -1.48 9.79 -16.44
N ASP A 363 -1.03 8.54 -16.62
CA ASP A 363 0.11 8.15 -17.47
C ASP A 363 1.47 8.73 -17.06
N VAL A 364 1.57 9.38 -15.89
CA VAL A 364 2.83 9.88 -15.31
C VAL A 364 3.14 9.12 -14.01
N PRO A 365 4.39 8.67 -13.79
CA PRO A 365 4.77 8.07 -12.52
C PRO A 365 4.51 9.00 -11.34
N LEU A 366 4.22 8.44 -10.16
CA LEU A 366 3.95 9.20 -8.94
C LEU A 366 5.15 10.08 -8.54
N ARG A 367 4.90 11.37 -8.33
CA ARG A 367 5.92 12.35 -7.97
C ARG A 367 5.69 12.92 -6.58
N ALA A 368 6.76 13.36 -5.95
CA ALA A 368 6.73 14.11 -4.71
C ALA A 368 7.72 15.27 -4.75
N ASP A 369 7.31 16.40 -4.17
CA ASP A 369 8.13 17.60 -3.98
C ASP A 369 8.10 18.03 -2.51
N GLY A 370 9.27 18.30 -1.92
CA GLY A 370 9.37 18.75 -0.53
C GLY A 370 10.63 18.28 0.19
N ASN A 371 10.70 18.60 1.47
CA ASN A 371 11.85 18.29 2.31
C ASN A 371 11.40 17.63 3.61
N VAL A 372 12.08 16.53 3.95
CA VAL A 372 11.91 15.83 5.21
C VAL A 372 13.25 15.83 5.94
N ARG A 373 13.27 16.36 7.15
CA ARG A 373 14.44 16.32 8.03
C ARG A 373 14.36 15.15 8.99
N VAL A 374 15.51 14.63 9.37
CA VAL A 374 15.66 13.68 10.48
C VAL A 374 15.68 14.48 11.79
N THR A 375 14.91 14.05 12.78
CA THR A 375 14.83 14.71 14.08
C THR A 375 15.95 14.27 15.01
N GLU A 376 16.24 15.09 16.02
CA GLU A 376 17.19 14.76 17.08
C GLU A 376 16.80 13.45 17.80
N GLY A 377 17.80 12.72 18.29
CA GLY A 377 17.61 11.40 18.92
C GLY A 377 17.56 10.23 17.93
N SER A 378 17.56 10.50 16.63
CA SER A 378 17.64 9.48 15.58
C SER A 378 19.02 8.84 15.53
N THR A 379 19.06 7.54 15.20
CA THR A 379 20.30 6.75 15.21
C THR A 379 20.35 5.78 14.02
N TYR A 380 21.56 5.38 13.66
CA TYR A 380 21.81 4.37 12.64
C TYR A 380 22.84 3.37 13.13
N THR A 381 22.52 2.09 13.09
CA THR A 381 23.40 1.01 13.48
C THR A 381 24.11 0.47 12.25
N ALA A 382 25.43 0.64 12.20
CA ALA A 382 26.30 0.11 11.17
C ALA A 382 27.41 -0.73 11.80
N PHE A 383 27.70 -1.90 11.25
CA PHE A 383 28.76 -2.80 11.73
C PHE A 383 28.66 -3.12 13.24
N GLY A 384 27.44 -3.27 13.77
CA GLY A 384 27.19 -3.51 15.19
C GLY A 384 27.33 -2.28 16.09
N THR A 385 27.70 -1.13 15.54
CA THR A 385 27.87 0.12 16.30
C THR A 385 26.73 1.09 16.03
N LYS A 386 26.14 1.63 17.11
CA LYS A 386 25.10 2.66 17.04
C LYS A 386 25.70 4.06 16.85
N LEU A 387 25.38 4.72 15.75
CA LEU A 387 25.79 6.07 15.39
C LEU A 387 24.63 7.04 15.60
N ASN A 388 24.89 8.21 16.18
CA ASN A 388 23.86 9.25 16.32
C ASN A 388 23.78 10.06 15.03
N ILE A 389 22.58 10.32 14.54
CA ILE A 389 22.37 11.19 13.39
C ILE A 389 22.33 12.63 13.87
N GLU A 390 23.21 13.46 13.30
CA GLU A 390 23.32 14.86 13.68
C GLU A 390 22.56 15.77 12.72
N ASN A 391 22.70 15.48 11.43
CA ASN A 391 22.02 16.18 10.37
C ASN A 391 21.54 15.15 9.36
N GLY A 392 20.28 15.23 8.96
CA GLY A 392 19.70 14.32 7.99
C GLY A 392 18.58 14.99 7.21
N PHE A 393 18.66 14.92 5.88
CA PHE A 393 17.64 15.47 4.99
C PHE A 393 17.34 14.50 3.86
N PHE A 394 16.06 14.35 3.58
CA PHE A 394 15.51 13.75 2.37
C PHE A 394 14.88 14.86 1.55
N THR A 395 15.27 14.95 0.28
CA THR A 395 14.76 15.96 -0.66
C THR A 395 14.01 15.24 -1.77
N PHE A 396 12.73 15.57 -1.91
CA PHE A 396 11.84 15.08 -2.95
C PHE A 396 11.73 16.16 -4.03
N ASN A 397 12.00 15.80 -5.28
CA ASN A 397 11.96 16.69 -6.44
C ASN A 397 11.61 15.94 -7.74
N GLY A 398 10.78 14.90 -7.65
CA GLY A 398 10.60 13.93 -8.74
C GLY A 398 10.00 12.62 -8.27
N PRO A 399 10.53 11.44 -8.66
CA PRO A 399 9.98 10.15 -8.28
C PRO A 399 9.94 9.95 -6.76
N VAL A 400 8.77 9.60 -6.22
CA VAL A 400 8.59 9.42 -4.76
C VAL A 400 9.48 8.32 -4.17
N GLY A 401 9.82 7.31 -4.97
CA GLY A 401 10.66 6.18 -4.55
C GLY A 401 12.17 6.41 -4.61
N ASN A 402 12.64 7.59 -5.05
CA ASN A 402 14.06 7.87 -5.15
C ASN A 402 14.43 9.30 -4.72
N PRO A 403 14.19 9.69 -3.46
CA PRO A 403 14.56 11.01 -2.98
C PRO A 403 16.08 11.17 -2.88
N GLY A 404 16.53 12.42 -2.95
CA GLY A 404 17.90 12.79 -2.60
C GLY A 404 18.12 12.65 -1.10
N ILE A 405 19.27 12.12 -0.69
CA ILE A 405 19.63 11.89 0.71
C ILE A 405 20.91 12.65 1.06
N ASN A 406 20.95 13.21 2.27
CA ASN A 406 22.16 13.74 2.89
C ASN A 406 22.06 13.53 4.40
N ILE A 407 22.75 12.51 4.91
CA ILE A 407 22.73 12.11 6.32
C ILE A 407 24.15 12.04 6.85
N LEU A 408 24.39 12.69 7.98
CA LEU A 408 25.62 12.64 8.75
C LEU A 408 25.35 11.92 10.07
N ALA A 409 25.98 10.76 10.26
CA ALA A 409 25.92 9.99 11.49
C ALA A 409 27.31 9.89 12.13
N MET A 410 27.43 10.28 13.40
CA MET A 410 28.70 10.38 14.12
C MET A 410 28.69 9.56 15.40
N ARG A 411 29.84 8.98 15.73
CA ARG A 411 30.13 8.40 17.05
C ARG A 411 30.86 9.45 17.88
N ARG A 412 30.15 10.03 18.86
CA ARG A 412 30.68 11.10 19.73
C ARG A 412 31.35 10.53 21.00
N ASN A 413 32.06 11.40 21.72
CA ASN A 413 32.80 11.10 22.97
C ASN A 413 34.06 10.25 22.77
N GLN A 414 34.74 10.45 21.63
CA GLN A 414 36.02 9.82 21.32
C GLN A 414 37.07 10.89 21.04
N GLN A 415 38.35 10.53 21.04
CA GLN A 415 39.40 11.47 20.67
C GLN A 415 39.33 11.88 19.20
N VAL A 416 38.93 10.94 18.34
CA VAL A 416 38.56 11.19 16.96
C VAL A 416 37.13 10.72 16.82
N GLU A 417 36.23 11.67 16.62
CA GLU A 417 34.83 11.38 16.41
C GLU A 417 34.68 10.97 14.96
N ALA A 418 34.54 9.67 14.73
CA ALA A 418 34.39 9.10 13.40
C ALA A 418 32.91 8.87 13.07
N GLY A 419 32.58 8.98 11.80
CA GLY A 419 31.22 8.80 11.33
C GLY A 419 31.14 8.49 9.84
N VAL A 420 29.91 8.39 9.38
CA VAL A 420 29.57 8.13 7.99
C VAL A 420 28.66 9.24 7.50
N GLN A 421 29.01 9.82 6.36
CA GLN A 421 28.15 10.70 5.60
C GLN A 421 27.63 9.96 4.38
N VAL A 422 26.31 9.93 4.21
CA VAL A 422 25.65 9.33 3.05
C VAL A 422 24.99 10.43 2.24
N THR A 423 25.34 10.51 0.96
CA THR A 423 24.81 11.50 0.00
C THR A 423 24.31 10.81 -1.27
N GLY A 424 23.66 11.55 -2.18
CA GLY A 424 23.18 11.01 -3.46
C GLY A 424 21.68 10.77 -3.43
N THR A 425 21.22 9.62 -3.94
CA THR A 425 19.79 9.24 -3.95
C THR A 425 19.60 7.90 -3.25
N VAL A 426 18.39 7.56 -2.84
CA VAL A 426 18.10 6.26 -2.18
C VAL A 426 18.51 5.06 -3.03
N GLN A 427 18.36 5.13 -4.35
CA GLN A 427 18.75 4.06 -5.26
C GLN A 427 20.24 4.04 -5.60
N ALA A 428 20.92 5.18 -5.48
CA ALA A 428 22.37 5.30 -5.71
C ALA A 428 23.03 6.11 -4.58
N PRO A 429 23.13 5.55 -3.37
CA PRO A 429 23.74 6.22 -2.23
C PRO A 429 25.27 6.18 -2.33
N VAL A 430 25.92 7.29 -1.97
CA VAL A 430 27.37 7.42 -1.86
C VAL A 430 27.73 7.65 -0.40
N ALA A 431 28.32 6.63 0.22
CA ALA A 431 28.82 6.70 1.59
C ALA A 431 30.29 7.17 1.62
N ARG A 432 30.62 8.06 2.56
CA ARG A 432 31.98 8.54 2.82
C ARG A 432 32.27 8.53 4.31
N LEU A 433 33.50 8.20 4.69
CA LEU A 433 33.95 8.28 6.06
C LEU A 433 34.37 9.71 6.40
N VAL A 434 33.86 10.21 7.51
CA VAL A 434 34.14 11.55 8.02
C VAL A 434 34.67 11.45 9.44
N SER A 435 35.49 12.41 9.86
CA SER A 435 35.97 12.46 11.23
C SER A 435 36.30 13.86 11.70
N GLU A 436 36.18 14.08 13.00
CA GLU A 436 36.59 15.30 13.69
C GLU A 436 37.57 14.95 14.81
N PRO A 437 38.87 15.31 14.71
CA PRO A 437 39.55 15.96 13.58
C PRO A 437 39.69 15.05 12.34
N ASN A 438 40.01 15.63 11.18
CA ASN A 438 40.13 14.89 9.93
C ASN A 438 41.41 14.03 9.91
N VAL A 439 41.25 12.71 9.94
CA VAL A 439 42.33 11.72 9.88
C VAL A 439 42.28 10.89 8.58
N PRO A 440 43.28 10.07 8.25
CA PRO A 440 43.19 9.16 7.09
C PRO A 440 42.06 8.12 7.23
N ASP A 441 41.48 7.67 6.10
CA ASP A 441 40.27 6.83 6.09
C ASP A 441 40.41 5.49 6.83
N ASN A 442 41.59 4.87 6.80
CA ASN A 442 41.89 3.68 7.59
C ASN A 442 41.78 3.95 9.10
N GLU A 443 42.20 5.14 9.52
CA GLU A 443 42.09 5.56 10.91
C GLU A 443 40.63 5.90 11.27
N LYS A 444 39.88 6.57 10.37
CA LYS A 444 38.44 6.81 10.55
C LYS A 444 37.68 5.50 10.75
N LEU A 445 37.96 4.50 9.91
CA LEU A 445 37.36 3.17 10.02
C LEU A 445 37.71 2.50 11.35
N SER A 446 38.98 2.59 11.78
CA SER A 446 39.42 2.04 13.07
C SER A 446 38.66 2.66 14.25
N TRP A 447 38.50 3.99 14.26
CA TRP A 447 37.72 4.68 15.28
C TRP A 447 36.22 4.34 15.21
N LEU A 448 35.67 4.17 14.02
CA LEU A 448 34.27 3.78 13.83
C LEU A 448 34.01 2.38 14.40
N LEU A 449 34.82 1.40 14.00
CA LEU A 449 34.69 -0.03 14.33
C LEU A 449 35.11 -0.36 15.76
N PHE A 450 36.28 0.13 16.19
CA PHE A 450 36.94 -0.28 17.44
C PHE A 450 37.01 0.85 18.48
N GLY A 451 36.66 2.08 18.12
CA GLY A 451 36.70 3.20 19.06
C GLY A 451 38.10 3.66 19.46
N HIS A 452 39.13 3.23 18.73
CA HIS A 452 40.52 3.68 18.90
C HIS A 452 41.25 3.74 17.54
N GLY A 453 42.35 4.51 17.50
CA GLY A 453 43.17 4.67 16.29
C GLY A 453 44.05 3.46 15.99
N THR A 454 44.59 3.41 14.78
CA THR A 454 45.53 2.37 14.31
C THR A 454 46.88 2.43 15.02
N ASP A 455 47.22 3.59 15.58
CA ASP A 455 48.54 3.89 16.13
C ASP A 455 48.74 3.32 17.54
N GLN A 456 47.64 3.11 18.27
CA GLN A 456 47.62 2.31 19.51
C GLN A 456 47.65 0.79 19.23
N GLY A 457 47.60 0.40 17.96
CA GLY A 457 47.51 -0.96 17.46
C GLY A 457 48.70 -1.44 16.64
N ASN A 458 49.82 -0.71 16.61
CA ASN A 458 50.99 -1.11 15.82
C ASN A 458 51.70 -2.32 16.46
N ASN A 459 51.21 -3.53 16.21
CA ASN A 459 51.92 -4.79 16.38
C ASN A 459 51.30 -5.88 15.51
N LEU A 460 52.16 -6.74 14.94
CA LEU A 460 51.87 -7.78 13.94
C LEU A 460 50.71 -8.75 14.23
N GLY A 461 50.11 -8.73 15.44
CA GLY A 461 48.92 -9.51 15.79
C GLY A 461 47.58 -8.92 15.32
N GLN A 462 47.50 -7.63 14.95
CA GLN A 462 46.24 -7.05 14.46
C GLN A 462 45.90 -7.47 13.03
N GLN A 463 46.89 -7.75 12.18
CA GLN A 463 46.63 -8.30 10.84
C GLN A 463 46.06 -9.73 10.91
N SER A 464 46.51 -10.55 11.87
CA SER A 464 45.94 -11.88 12.11
C SER A 464 44.56 -11.81 12.79
N ALA A 465 44.36 -10.87 13.72
CA ALA A 465 43.06 -10.65 14.35
C ALA A 465 42.01 -10.10 13.36
N MET A 466 42.36 -9.15 12.49
CA MET A 466 41.46 -8.65 11.44
C MET A 466 41.11 -9.72 10.41
N THR A 467 42.07 -10.52 9.95
CA THR A 467 41.80 -11.62 9.01
C THR A 467 40.96 -12.73 9.63
N THR A 468 41.19 -13.05 10.90
CA THR A 468 40.40 -14.05 11.65
C THR A 468 39.00 -13.54 11.98
N ALA A 469 38.86 -12.26 12.36
CA ALA A 469 37.56 -11.62 12.58
C ALA A 469 36.76 -11.48 11.28
N LEU A 470 37.39 -11.12 10.15
CA LEU A 470 36.73 -11.12 8.84
C LEU A 470 36.34 -12.54 8.40
N ALA A 471 37.17 -13.56 8.67
CA ALA A 471 36.84 -14.96 8.36
C ALA A 471 35.65 -15.47 9.19
N LEU A 472 35.60 -15.12 10.48
CA LEU A 472 34.48 -15.46 11.38
C LEU A 472 33.20 -14.68 11.04
N LEU A 473 33.29 -13.37 10.74
CA LEU A 473 32.17 -12.54 10.30
C LEU A 473 31.64 -12.93 8.91
N GLY A 474 32.49 -13.51 8.06
CA GLY A 474 32.11 -14.08 6.77
C GLY A 474 31.40 -15.45 6.88
N SER A 475 31.55 -16.15 8.00
CA SER A 475 30.92 -17.45 8.24
C SER A 475 29.49 -17.32 8.77
N ALA A 476 28.57 -18.17 8.30
CA ALA A 476 27.18 -18.20 8.75
C ALA A 476 27.02 -18.48 10.27
N GLN A 477 27.99 -19.16 10.87
CA GLN A 477 28.04 -19.47 12.31
C GLN A 477 28.48 -18.26 13.15
N GLY A 478 29.45 -17.46 12.70
CA GLY A 478 29.93 -16.28 13.44
C GLY A 478 28.91 -15.15 13.51
N LYS A 479 28.13 -14.92 12.44
CA LYS A 479 27.02 -13.95 12.45
C LYS A 479 25.91 -14.32 13.45
N ARG A 480 25.57 -15.61 13.58
CA ARG A 480 24.53 -16.08 14.52
C ARG A 480 24.91 -15.93 15.99
N ILE A 481 26.18 -16.09 16.34
CA ILE A 481 26.66 -15.96 17.73
C ILE A 481 26.77 -14.49 18.13
N ALA A 482 27.21 -13.61 17.23
CA ALA A 482 27.23 -12.16 17.48
C ALA A 482 25.81 -11.58 17.66
N GLN A 483 24.84 -12.03 16.86
CA GLN A 483 23.46 -11.53 16.90
C GLN A 483 22.60 -12.11 18.03
N SER A 484 22.86 -13.33 18.52
CA SER A 484 22.02 -13.97 19.55
C SER A 484 22.32 -13.51 20.99
N ILE A 485 23.47 -12.89 21.24
CA ILE A 485 23.92 -12.47 22.58
C ILE A 485 23.82 -10.94 22.77
N GLY A 486 23.56 -10.15 21.72
CA GLY A 486 23.39 -8.70 21.82
C GLY A 486 24.63 -7.98 22.35
N LEU A 487 25.81 -8.42 21.89
CA LEU A 487 27.12 -7.87 22.24
C LEU A 487 27.48 -6.77 21.24
N ASP A 488 28.01 -5.66 21.73
CA ASP A 488 28.36 -4.51 20.88
C ASP A 488 29.79 -4.61 20.33
N GLU A 489 30.67 -5.37 21.00
CA GLU A 489 32.07 -5.51 20.61
C GLU A 489 32.62 -6.92 20.92
N PHE A 490 33.29 -7.54 19.94
CA PHE A 490 34.03 -8.79 20.07
C PHE A 490 35.41 -8.63 19.44
N SER A 491 36.46 -8.91 20.19
CA SER A 491 37.83 -8.88 19.67
C SER A 491 38.69 -9.99 20.29
N ILE A 492 39.73 -10.39 19.55
CA ILE A 492 40.77 -11.30 20.03
C ILE A 492 42.09 -10.54 19.93
N GLY A 493 42.79 -10.39 21.04
CA GLY A 493 44.01 -9.58 21.09
C GLY A 493 44.73 -9.65 22.44
N ARG A 494 45.58 -8.66 22.73
CA ARG A 494 46.21 -8.56 24.05
C ARG A 494 45.26 -7.94 25.07
N SER A 495 45.39 -8.37 26.33
CA SER A 495 44.63 -7.80 27.42
C SER A 495 44.91 -6.31 27.62
N GLN A 496 43.84 -5.56 27.88
CA GLN A 496 43.92 -4.13 28.20
C GLN A 496 44.02 -3.88 29.71
N VAL A 497 43.88 -4.92 30.54
CA VAL A 497 43.90 -4.86 32.01
C VAL A 497 45.03 -5.68 32.62
N GLY A 498 46.00 -6.08 31.79
CA GLY A 498 47.26 -6.68 32.25
C GLY A 498 47.24 -8.20 32.42
N LEU A 499 46.31 -8.95 31.81
CA LEU A 499 46.43 -10.41 31.74
C LEU A 499 47.71 -10.78 30.99
N THR A 500 48.43 -11.78 31.50
CA THR A 500 49.72 -12.22 30.95
C THR A 500 49.60 -13.03 29.66
N ASP A 501 48.39 -13.42 29.28
CA ASP A 501 48.15 -14.22 28.08
C ASP A 501 48.44 -13.43 26.80
N PRO A 502 49.13 -14.03 25.80
CA PRO A 502 49.40 -13.38 24.53
C PRO A 502 48.13 -13.07 23.72
N GLU A 503 47.11 -13.91 23.87
CA GLU A 503 45.80 -13.80 23.21
C GLU A 503 44.68 -13.98 24.23
N VAL A 504 43.78 -13.00 24.24
CA VAL A 504 42.64 -12.87 25.12
C VAL A 504 41.41 -12.59 24.26
N VAL A 505 40.31 -13.27 24.57
CA VAL A 505 39.01 -12.97 23.98
C VAL A 505 38.35 -11.87 24.80
N MET A 506 38.02 -10.76 24.15
CA MET A 506 37.29 -9.66 24.74
C MET A 506 35.86 -9.63 24.20
N ILE A 507 34.91 -9.56 25.11
CA ILE A 507 33.50 -9.38 24.84
C ILE A 507 33.05 -8.14 25.59
N ALA A 508 32.45 -7.16 24.92
CA ALA A 508 31.95 -5.95 25.59
C ALA A 508 30.55 -5.51 25.13
N LYS A 509 29.89 -4.79 26.03
CA LYS A 509 28.58 -4.19 25.84
C LYS A 509 28.60 -2.74 26.31
N ALA A 510 28.18 -1.82 25.45
CA ALA A 510 28.01 -0.43 25.76
C ALA A 510 26.63 -0.23 26.39
N ILE A 511 26.60 0.02 27.70
CA ILE A 511 25.34 0.27 28.42
C ILE A 511 24.75 1.63 28.02
N ASN A 512 25.62 2.61 27.81
CA ASN A 512 25.29 3.93 27.28
C ASN A 512 26.57 4.59 26.70
N GLN A 513 26.48 5.85 26.27
CA GLN A 513 27.61 6.58 25.67
C GLN A 513 28.82 6.79 26.60
N ARG A 514 28.65 6.59 27.91
CA ARG A 514 29.68 6.82 28.93
C ARG A 514 30.16 5.55 29.63
N LEU A 515 29.39 4.46 29.61
CA LEU A 515 29.69 3.24 30.35
C LEU A 515 29.76 2.05 29.39
N VAL A 516 30.93 1.41 29.34
CA VAL A 516 31.16 0.15 28.63
C VAL A 516 31.60 -0.91 29.63
N ILE A 517 30.96 -2.07 29.60
CA ILE A 517 31.32 -3.22 30.43
C ILE A 517 31.85 -4.31 29.52
N GLY A 518 33.01 -4.86 29.85
CA GLY A 518 33.69 -5.90 29.10
C GLY A 518 34.13 -7.06 29.98
N TYR A 519 34.26 -8.23 29.37
CA TYR A 519 34.84 -9.43 29.92
C TYR A 519 36.00 -9.88 29.03
N GLU A 520 37.15 -10.09 29.66
CA GLU A 520 38.37 -10.58 29.04
C GLU A 520 38.67 -11.98 29.57
N GLN A 521 38.89 -12.94 28.67
CA GLN A 521 39.25 -14.33 28.99
C GLN A 521 40.54 -14.72 28.29
N GLY A 522 41.53 -15.16 29.07
CA GLY A 522 42.74 -15.78 28.55
C GLY A 522 42.44 -17.06 27.78
N LEU A 523 43.06 -17.23 26.61
CA LEU A 523 42.93 -18.46 25.80
C LEU A 523 43.90 -19.56 26.23
N GLN A 524 45.01 -19.20 26.89
CA GLN A 524 46.07 -20.12 27.26
C GLN A 524 46.13 -20.36 28.78
N SER A 525 45.57 -19.45 29.58
CA SER A 525 45.41 -19.59 31.02
C SER A 525 43.95 -19.46 31.45
N ALA A 526 43.65 -19.91 32.67
CA ALA A 526 42.36 -19.70 33.31
C ALA A 526 42.15 -18.27 33.83
N SER A 527 42.98 -17.31 33.37
CA SER A 527 42.89 -15.92 33.82
C SER A 527 41.73 -15.20 33.13
N ASN A 528 41.03 -14.38 33.92
CA ASN A 528 39.90 -13.59 33.46
C ASN A 528 39.84 -12.23 34.16
N ALA A 529 39.17 -11.29 33.51
CA ALA A 529 38.91 -9.98 34.09
C ALA A 529 37.60 -9.40 33.55
N VAL A 530 36.82 -8.80 34.44
CA VAL A 530 35.70 -7.93 34.12
C VAL A 530 36.23 -6.49 34.15
N LYS A 531 35.95 -5.72 33.12
CA LYS A 531 36.37 -4.33 32.95
C LYS A 531 35.15 -3.44 32.82
N ALA A 532 35.11 -2.33 33.54
CA ALA A 532 34.13 -1.27 33.39
C ALA A 532 34.85 0.04 33.05
N THR A 533 34.56 0.61 31.88
CA THR A 533 35.13 1.87 31.42
C THR A 533 34.06 2.96 31.52
N ILE A 534 34.36 4.01 32.28
CA ILE A 534 33.49 5.17 32.53
C ILE A 534 34.16 6.41 31.92
N ASN A 535 33.62 6.89 30.79
CA ASN A 535 34.07 8.13 30.17
C ASN A 535 33.49 9.33 30.93
N LEU A 536 34.33 9.99 31.73
CA LEU A 536 33.97 11.16 32.52
C LEU A 536 33.87 12.41 31.64
N THR A 537 34.85 12.60 30.75
CA THR A 537 34.92 13.67 29.75
C THR A 537 35.60 13.17 28.47
N ARG A 538 35.69 13.99 27.43
CA ARG A 538 36.43 13.64 26.19
C ARG A 538 37.94 13.39 26.38
N TYR A 539 38.50 13.75 27.55
CA TYR A 539 39.93 13.59 27.85
C TYR A 539 40.20 12.66 29.04
N TRP A 540 39.18 12.39 29.86
CA TRP A 540 39.31 11.64 31.11
C TRP A 540 38.37 10.44 31.11
N SER A 541 38.92 9.25 31.35
CA SER A 541 38.16 8.02 31.54
C SER A 541 38.64 7.29 32.79
N LEU A 542 37.71 6.78 33.59
CA LEU A 542 37.98 5.89 34.71
C LEU A 542 37.75 4.45 34.26
N VAL A 543 38.77 3.61 34.37
CA VAL A 543 38.70 2.19 34.07
C VAL A 543 38.82 1.43 35.37
N VAL A 544 37.80 0.65 35.71
CA VAL A 544 37.81 -0.23 36.89
C VAL A 544 37.79 -1.66 36.38
N TYR A 545 38.64 -2.52 36.92
CA TYR A 545 38.68 -3.92 36.52
C TYR A 545 38.84 -4.84 37.72
N GLY A 546 38.26 -6.03 37.61
CA GLY A 546 38.28 -7.03 38.67
C GLY A 546 38.17 -8.46 38.13
N GLY A 547 38.72 -9.42 38.86
CA GLY A 547 38.80 -10.82 38.46
C GLY A 547 40.08 -11.46 38.97
N THR A 548 40.90 -11.96 38.06
CA THR A 548 42.26 -12.44 38.40
C THR A 548 43.16 -11.30 38.87
N PHE A 549 42.93 -10.09 38.36
CA PHE A 549 43.56 -8.84 38.80
C PHE A 549 42.50 -7.80 39.10
N ASN A 550 42.72 -7.03 40.17
CA ASN A 550 41.82 -5.96 40.58
C ASN A 550 42.58 -4.63 40.54
N GLY A 551 41.96 -3.60 39.99
CA GLY A 551 42.58 -2.29 39.88
C GLY A 551 41.62 -1.22 39.37
N ALA A 552 42.08 0.02 39.46
CA ALA A 552 41.38 1.16 38.91
C ALA A 552 42.40 2.15 38.36
N ASP A 553 42.24 2.49 37.09
CA ASP A 553 43.06 3.44 36.36
C ASP A 553 42.26 4.68 36.01
N ILE A 554 42.87 5.85 36.18
CA ILE A 554 42.36 7.11 35.63
C ILE A 554 43.22 7.45 34.44
N LEU A 555 42.65 7.35 33.24
CA LEU A 555 43.35 7.68 32.01
C LEU A 555 43.05 9.11 31.59
N TYR A 556 44.13 9.85 31.31
CA TYR A 556 44.09 11.13 30.63
C TYR A 556 44.68 10.95 29.23
N THR A 557 43.90 11.22 28.19
CA THR A 557 44.38 11.10 26.81
C THR A 557 44.12 12.40 26.05
N ARG A 558 45.19 13.01 25.54
CA ARG A 558 45.15 14.21 24.71
C ARG A 558 45.97 13.99 23.44
N ARG A 559 45.32 14.07 22.27
CA ARG A 559 45.99 14.03 20.97
C ARG A 559 46.50 15.42 20.61
N PHE A 560 47.73 15.50 20.12
CA PHE A 560 48.29 16.74 19.58
C PHE A 560 48.20 16.67 18.06
N ASP A 561 47.68 17.73 17.42
CA ASP A 561 47.69 17.82 15.96
C ASP A 561 49.15 17.81 15.46
N ARG A 562 49.38 17.15 14.32
CA ARG A 562 50.67 17.27 13.62
C ARG A 562 50.94 18.75 13.39
N ILE A 563 52.05 19.23 13.95
CA ILE A 563 52.61 20.55 13.64
C ILE A 563 52.68 20.64 12.12
N ARG A 564 51.90 21.57 11.53
CA ARG A 564 52.04 21.97 10.13
C ARG A 564 53.51 22.30 9.90
N ARG A 565 54.21 21.48 9.12
CA ARG A 565 55.50 21.85 8.53
C ARG A 565 55.26 22.64 7.27
#